data_AF-A0A8D0QS99-F1
#
_entry.id   AF-A0A8D0QS99-F1
#
_cell.length_a   1.000
_cell.length_b   1.000
_cell.length_c   1.000
_cell.angle_alpha   90.00
_cell.angle_beta   90.00
_cell.angle_gamma   90.00
#
_symmetry.space_group_name_H-M   'P 1'
#
loop_
_entity.id
_entity.type
_entity.pdbx_description
1 polymer ?
#
loop_
_entity_poly.entity_id
_entity_poly.type
_entity_poly.pdbx_seq_one_letter_code
_entity_poly.pdbx_strand_id
1 'polypeptide(L)'
;MGRLLLLAFLMFGAATPVPPALRAFSSLHLSSSFSSGPAVAMKYSIHYVQQKVDHFGFNTDKTFKQRYLIADTHWRKDGGSILFYTGNEGDIIWFCNNTGFMWDVAEELKAMLVFAEHRYYGESLPFGAHSFKDSRHLNFLTSEQALADFAELIRHLKRKIPGTENQPVIALGGSYGGMLAAWFRMKYPHMVVGALASSAPIWHFENLVPCGIFMKTVTKDFRESGPNCSETIRRSWDAINRLARKGTGLHWLSEALHLCTPLTNSQDVQRLKDWISETWVNLAMVDYPYESDFLQPLPAWPIKVVCQYLKNPNVSDSLLVQNIFQALNVYYNYSGQARCLNISETATSSLGALGWSYQACTEMVMPFCSNGIDDMFEPNSWDLKEFSDDCFRQWGVRPRPYWITTVYGGKNISSHTNIIFSNGELDPWSGGGVTKNVTDTLVAIVIPKGAHHLDLRANTAFDPTTVLLARSLEVRYMKHGLHNWSRALTAFHKRESHFLCFSESRDFSWF
;
A
#
# COMPACT_ATOMS: atom_id res chain seq x y z
N MET A 1 -5.81 2.00 51.92
CA MET A 1 -6.84 1.26 51.16
C MET A 1 -7.85 2.27 50.62
N GLY A 2 -7.70 2.70 49.37
CA GLY A 2 -8.62 3.63 48.72
C GLY A 2 -8.64 3.33 47.23
N ARG A 3 -9.67 2.61 46.78
CA ARG A 3 -9.92 2.32 45.36
C ARG A 3 -10.54 3.57 44.74
N LEU A 4 -9.82 4.21 43.83
CA LEU A 4 -10.37 5.24 42.95
C LEU A 4 -10.97 4.53 41.73
N LEU A 5 -12.26 4.74 41.48
CA LEU A 5 -12.96 4.27 40.29
C LEU A 5 -12.35 4.92 39.03
N LEU A 6 -11.84 4.11 38.10
CA LEU A 6 -11.67 4.51 36.70
C LEU A 6 -13.02 4.32 35.99
N LEU A 7 -13.68 5.42 35.64
CA LEU A 7 -14.70 5.42 34.60
C LEU A 7 -14.00 5.26 33.24
N ALA A 8 -14.12 4.09 32.63
CA ALA A 8 -13.80 3.89 31.23
C ALA A 8 -14.89 4.58 30.38
N PHE A 9 -14.55 5.70 29.74
CA PHE A 9 -15.37 6.27 28.68
C PHE A 9 -15.29 5.34 27.46
N LEU A 10 -16.31 4.48 27.30
CA LEU A 10 -16.61 3.80 26.05
C LEU A 10 -17.15 4.83 25.06
N MET A 11 -16.27 5.44 24.28
CA MET A 11 -16.66 6.20 23.09
C MET A 11 -17.11 5.20 22.02
N PHE A 12 -18.41 4.89 21.99
CA PHE A 12 -19.05 4.31 20.82
C PHE A 12 -19.05 5.36 19.69
N GLY A 13 -17.95 5.43 18.94
CA GLY A 13 -17.92 6.16 17.68
C GLY A 13 -18.74 5.40 16.66
N ALA A 14 -19.83 5.99 16.19
CA ALA A 14 -20.57 5.47 15.03
C ALA A 14 -19.59 5.36 13.84
N ALA A 15 -19.39 4.15 13.33
CA ALA A 15 -18.61 3.93 12.12
C ALA A 15 -19.30 4.64 10.93
N THR A 16 -18.67 5.71 10.42
CA THR A 16 -19.13 6.51 9.29
C THR A 16 -18.83 5.82 7.96
N PRO A 17 -19.65 6.03 6.90
CA PRO A 17 -19.55 5.32 5.62
C PRO A 17 -18.31 5.78 4.82
N VAL A 18 -17.15 5.22 5.14
CA VAL A 18 -15.98 5.27 4.27
C VAL A 18 -16.20 4.25 3.13
N PRO A 19 -15.94 4.60 1.85
CA PRO A 19 -16.06 3.66 0.74
C PRO A 19 -15.30 2.36 1.02
N PRO A 20 -15.84 1.17 0.68
CA PRO A 20 -15.19 -0.12 0.94
C PRO A 20 -13.72 -0.19 0.45
N ALA A 21 -13.40 0.46 -0.68
CA ALA A 21 -12.04 0.54 -1.20
C ALA A 21 -11.05 1.31 -0.31
N LEU A 22 -11.53 2.30 0.46
CA LEU A 22 -10.74 3.03 1.45
C LEU A 22 -10.77 2.33 2.83
N ARG A 23 -11.85 1.59 3.13
CA ARG A 23 -11.95 0.77 4.35
C ARG A 23 -11.05 -0.45 4.35
N ALA A 24 -10.70 -1.00 3.18
CA ALA A 24 -9.75 -2.11 2.98
C ALA A 24 -8.44 -1.99 3.80
N PHE A 25 -8.07 -0.76 4.19
CA PHE A 25 -6.87 -0.45 4.98
C PHE A 25 -7.14 -0.13 6.46
N SER A 26 -8.38 -0.25 6.94
CA SER A 26 -8.79 0.30 8.22
C SER A 26 -9.81 -0.54 8.99
N SER A 27 -9.32 -1.40 9.89
CA SER A 27 -9.99 -1.76 11.16
C SER A 27 -9.08 -2.65 12.04
N LEU A 28 -9.46 -2.83 13.31
CA LEU A 28 -8.65 -3.33 14.45
C LEU A 28 -9.03 -4.77 14.87
N HIS A 29 -8.01 -5.56 15.22
CA HIS A 29 -7.99 -6.89 15.89
C HIS A 29 -8.40 -8.09 14.99
N LEU A 30 -7.95 -9.34 15.16
CA LEU A 30 -7.13 -10.06 16.16
C LEU A 30 -5.88 -10.70 15.50
N SER A 31 -4.79 -10.90 16.25
CA SER A 31 -3.54 -11.51 15.75
C SER A 31 -3.68 -13.02 15.46
N SER A 32 -3.50 -13.42 14.21
CA SER A 32 -3.12 -14.79 13.84
C SER A 32 -1.69 -14.75 13.29
N SER A 33 -0.77 -15.42 13.99
CA SER A 33 0.59 -15.61 13.50
C SER A 33 0.68 -16.94 12.75
N PHE A 34 0.65 -16.91 11.41
CA PHE A 34 1.09 -18.03 10.59
C PHE A 34 2.18 -17.58 9.61
N SER A 35 3.43 -17.68 10.05
CA SER A 35 4.58 -17.53 9.17
C SER A 35 4.68 -18.74 8.24
N SER A 36 4.19 -18.65 7.01
CA SER A 36 4.83 -19.38 5.90
C SER A 36 6.19 -18.72 5.66
N GLY A 37 7.23 -19.33 6.25
CA GLY A 37 8.57 -18.75 6.26
C GLY A 37 9.11 -18.59 4.84
N PRO A 38 9.78 -17.47 4.50
CA PRO A 38 10.48 -17.35 3.23
C PRO A 38 11.59 -18.41 3.13
N ALA A 39 11.87 -18.86 1.89
CA ALA A 39 12.93 -19.83 1.60
C ALA A 39 14.35 -19.34 1.97
N VAL A 40 14.50 -18.04 2.24
CA VAL A 40 15.72 -17.40 2.74
C VAL A 40 15.40 -16.74 4.09
N ALA A 41 16.16 -17.10 5.13
CA ALA A 41 16.07 -16.43 6.43
C ALA A 41 16.47 -14.95 6.27
N MET A 42 15.48 -14.06 6.28
CA MET A 42 15.71 -12.61 6.18
C MET A 42 16.46 -12.12 7.42
N LYS A 43 17.76 -11.89 7.26
CA LYS A 43 18.62 -11.38 8.33
C LYS A 43 18.82 -9.89 8.15
N TYR A 44 18.09 -9.10 8.94
CA TYR A 44 18.27 -7.66 9.08
C TYR A 44 18.56 -7.26 10.52
N SER A 45 19.02 -6.03 10.69
CA SER A 45 19.20 -5.36 11.97
C SER A 45 18.22 -4.17 12.07
N ILE A 46 17.61 -4.00 13.25
CA ILE A 46 16.68 -2.91 13.52
C ILE A 46 17.46 -1.72 14.09
N HIS A 47 17.26 -0.54 13.51
CA HIS A 47 17.92 0.70 13.90
C HIS A 47 16.91 1.83 14.04
N TYR A 48 17.36 2.92 14.66
CA TYR A 48 16.57 4.14 14.82
C TYR A 48 17.42 5.37 14.48
N VAL A 49 16.84 6.30 13.73
CA VAL A 49 17.43 7.61 13.46
C VAL A 49 16.60 8.70 14.13
N GLN A 50 17.27 9.73 14.63
CA GLN A 50 16.60 10.92 15.17
C GLN A 50 16.12 11.79 14.00
N GLN A 51 14.80 11.88 13.80
CA GLN A 51 14.15 12.70 12.76
C GLN A 51 13.53 13.95 13.36
N LYS A 52 13.47 15.03 12.58
CA LYS A 52 12.66 16.20 12.94
C LYS A 52 11.18 15.85 12.86
N VAL A 53 10.39 16.34 13.81
CA VAL A 53 8.93 16.25 13.73
C VAL A 53 8.40 17.05 12.55
N ASP A 54 8.99 18.23 12.30
CA ASP A 54 8.58 19.13 11.23
C ASP A 54 9.78 19.54 10.37
N HIS A 55 9.73 19.20 9.07
CA HIS A 55 10.74 19.62 8.08
C HIS A 55 10.39 20.94 7.38
N PHE A 56 9.13 21.39 7.47
CA PHE A 56 8.62 22.53 6.71
C PHE A 56 8.34 23.76 7.58
N GLY A 57 8.28 23.58 8.90
CA GLY A 57 8.21 24.65 9.89
C GLY A 57 9.46 24.72 10.77
N PHE A 58 9.88 25.94 11.12
CA PHE A 58 11.05 26.19 12.00
C PHE A 58 10.67 26.43 13.47
N ASN A 59 9.37 26.52 13.77
CA ASN A 59 8.90 26.87 15.12
C ASN A 59 9.05 25.73 16.14
N THR A 60 9.17 24.49 15.68
CA THR A 60 9.41 23.32 16.53
C THR A 60 10.75 22.69 16.19
N ASP A 61 11.59 22.48 17.19
CA ASP A 61 12.86 21.76 17.10
C ASP A 61 12.74 20.30 17.58
N LYS A 62 11.53 19.88 17.96
CA LYS A 62 11.25 18.52 18.43
C LYS A 62 11.68 17.47 17.42
N THR A 63 12.18 16.36 17.95
CA THR A 63 12.57 15.18 17.18
C THR A 63 11.89 13.93 17.69
N PHE A 64 11.81 12.90 16.84
CA PHE A 64 11.36 11.56 17.21
C PHE A 64 12.32 10.50 16.67
N LYS A 65 12.12 9.23 17.05
CA LYS A 65 12.90 8.11 16.54
C LYS A 65 12.13 7.48 15.37
N GLN A 66 12.70 7.53 14.17
CA GLN A 66 12.21 6.78 13.02
C GLN A 66 12.93 5.43 12.96
N ARG A 67 12.17 4.34 12.92
CA ARG A 67 12.67 2.97 12.78
C ARG A 67 13.08 2.71 11.32
N TYR A 68 14.18 1.98 11.15
CA TYR A 68 14.55 1.45 9.84
C TYR A 68 15.31 0.13 9.98
N LEU A 69 15.27 -0.70 8.96
CA LEU A 69 15.95 -1.98 8.91
C LEU A 69 17.14 -1.91 7.95
N ILE A 70 18.25 -2.55 8.29
CA ILE A 70 19.41 -2.73 7.40
C ILE A 70 19.72 -4.21 7.24
N ALA A 71 19.96 -4.62 5.99
CA ALA A 71 20.68 -5.84 5.66
C ALA A 71 21.84 -5.54 4.71
N ASP A 72 23.05 -5.94 5.09
CA ASP A 72 24.29 -5.66 4.38
C ASP A 72 25.04 -6.92 3.90
N THR A 73 24.43 -8.11 4.06
CA THR A 73 25.02 -9.41 3.72
C THR A 73 25.62 -9.46 2.31
N HIS A 74 24.95 -8.84 1.33
CA HIS A 74 25.37 -8.83 -0.08
C HIS A 74 25.98 -7.49 -0.52
N TRP A 75 26.04 -6.52 0.39
CA TRP A 75 26.53 -5.20 0.09
C TRP A 75 28.03 -5.22 -0.19
N ARG A 76 28.44 -4.55 -1.27
CA ARG A 76 29.85 -4.30 -1.56
C ARG A 76 30.15 -2.84 -1.31
N LYS A 77 31.16 -2.58 -0.48
CA LYS A 77 31.66 -1.22 -0.21
C LYS A 77 32.12 -0.53 -1.50
N ASP A 78 32.85 -1.27 -2.34
CA ASP A 78 33.32 -0.77 -3.62
C ASP A 78 32.32 -1.12 -4.74
N GLY A 79 31.73 -0.09 -5.34
CA GLY A 79 30.82 -0.24 -6.48
C GLY A 79 29.50 -0.95 -6.17
N GLY A 80 29.08 -0.98 -4.91
CA GLY A 80 27.75 -1.44 -4.50
C GLY A 80 26.67 -0.38 -4.68
N SER A 81 25.47 -0.70 -4.21
CA SER A 81 24.30 0.17 -4.25
C SER A 81 23.48 0.06 -2.97
N ILE A 82 22.48 0.93 -2.82
CA ILE A 82 21.48 0.84 -1.74
C ILE A 82 20.10 0.67 -2.39
N LEU A 83 19.38 -0.38 -2.03
CA LEU A 83 17.96 -0.53 -2.33
C LEU A 83 17.16 -0.04 -1.12
N PHE A 84 16.41 1.04 -1.31
CA PHE A 84 15.73 1.76 -0.24
C PHE A 84 14.22 1.61 -0.40
N TYR A 85 13.58 0.82 0.47
CA TYR A 85 12.14 0.70 0.52
C TYR A 85 11.54 1.91 1.24
N THR A 86 10.70 2.67 0.54
CA THR A 86 9.93 3.77 1.11
C THR A 86 8.69 3.19 1.79
N GLY A 87 8.82 2.86 3.08
CA GLY A 87 7.73 2.29 3.87
C GLY A 87 6.48 3.14 3.83
N ASN A 88 5.34 2.48 3.94
CA ASN A 88 4.02 3.06 3.73
C ASN A 88 3.12 2.82 4.96
N GLU A 89 1.83 2.58 4.75
CA GLU A 89 0.77 2.64 5.77
C GLU A 89 0.74 1.44 6.75
N GLY A 90 1.89 0.98 7.23
CA GLY A 90 1.99 -0.16 8.13
C GLY A 90 3.36 -0.35 8.78
N ASP A 91 3.48 -1.45 9.52
CA ASP A 91 4.72 -1.87 10.17
C ASP A 91 5.82 -2.17 9.12
N ILE A 92 7.02 -1.63 9.30
CA ILE A 92 8.10 -1.85 8.33
C ILE A 92 8.60 -3.30 8.26
N ILE A 93 8.51 -4.06 9.35
CA ILE A 93 8.87 -5.49 9.39
C ILE A 93 7.89 -6.28 8.51
N TRP A 94 6.61 -5.90 8.52
CA TRP A 94 5.60 -6.51 7.68
C TRP A 94 5.93 -6.36 6.18
N PHE A 95 6.29 -5.15 5.74
CA PHE A 95 6.71 -4.90 4.36
C PHE A 95 8.03 -5.59 4.02
N CYS A 96 8.98 -5.60 4.95
CA CYS A 96 10.25 -6.32 4.82
C CYS A 96 10.04 -7.82 4.56
N ASN A 97 9.12 -8.45 5.29
CA ASN A 97 8.79 -9.87 5.16
C ASN A 97 8.07 -10.21 3.84
N ASN A 98 7.36 -9.25 3.25
CA ASN A 98 6.58 -9.46 2.03
C ASN A 98 7.25 -8.93 0.75
N THR A 99 8.35 -8.18 0.87
CA THR A 99 9.12 -7.63 -0.26
C THR A 99 10.34 -8.52 -0.56
N GLY A 100 10.09 -9.79 -0.82
CA GLY A 100 11.13 -10.79 -1.08
C GLY A 100 12.03 -10.45 -2.28
N PHE A 101 11.49 -9.78 -3.30
CA PHE A 101 12.24 -9.39 -4.49
C PHE A 101 13.50 -8.58 -4.17
N MET A 102 13.44 -7.66 -3.20
CA MET A 102 14.62 -6.87 -2.78
C MET A 102 15.74 -7.77 -2.25
N TRP A 103 15.39 -8.86 -1.56
CA TRP A 103 16.34 -9.84 -1.06
C TRP A 103 16.91 -10.68 -2.21
N ASP A 104 16.06 -11.12 -3.13
CA ASP A 104 16.45 -11.94 -4.27
C ASP A 104 17.46 -11.23 -5.20
N VAL A 105 17.33 -9.91 -5.36
CA VAL A 105 18.21 -9.13 -6.24
C VAL A 105 19.41 -8.48 -5.53
N ALA A 106 19.48 -8.59 -4.20
CA ALA A 106 20.51 -7.92 -3.40
C ALA A 106 21.93 -8.35 -3.81
N GLU A 107 22.14 -9.65 -4.03
CA GLU A 107 23.44 -10.19 -4.48
C GLU A 107 23.80 -9.70 -5.88
N GLU A 108 22.86 -9.80 -6.81
CA GLU A 108 23.05 -9.40 -8.21
C GLU A 108 23.36 -7.90 -8.34
N LEU A 109 22.78 -7.07 -7.47
CA LEU A 109 22.97 -5.61 -7.42
C LEU A 109 24.03 -5.17 -6.41
N LYS A 110 24.68 -6.12 -5.72
CA LYS A 110 25.70 -5.86 -4.68
C LYS A 110 25.21 -4.86 -3.63
N ALA A 111 23.94 -4.98 -3.26
CA ALA A 111 23.19 -3.94 -2.61
C ALA A 111 23.08 -4.13 -1.10
N MET A 112 23.13 -3.01 -0.38
CA MET A 112 22.56 -2.91 0.96
C MET A 112 21.06 -2.71 0.85
N LEU A 113 20.29 -3.41 1.67
CA LEU A 113 18.85 -3.23 1.78
C LEU A 113 18.55 -2.33 2.96
N VAL A 114 17.74 -1.31 2.71
CA VAL A 114 17.23 -0.40 3.73
C VAL A 114 15.71 -0.38 3.63
N PHE A 115 15.02 -0.70 4.72
CA PHE A 115 13.57 -0.52 4.82
C PHE A 115 13.28 0.59 5.82
N ALA A 116 12.81 1.73 5.35
CA ALA A 116 12.55 2.90 6.20
C ALA A 116 11.08 2.96 6.59
N GLU A 117 10.78 2.99 7.88
CA GLU A 117 9.40 3.08 8.35
C GLU A 117 8.81 4.48 8.14
N HIS A 118 7.55 4.51 7.72
CA HIS A 118 6.82 5.76 7.56
C HIS A 118 6.50 6.37 8.94
N ARG A 119 6.63 7.70 9.07
CA ARG A 119 6.16 8.40 10.28
C ARG A 119 4.69 8.08 10.59
N TYR A 120 4.35 7.96 11.87
CA TYR A 120 3.03 7.54 12.39
C TYR A 120 2.64 6.07 12.20
N TYR A 121 3.51 5.24 11.62
CA TYR A 121 3.29 3.80 11.47
C TYR A 121 4.30 2.99 12.27
N GLY A 122 3.92 1.77 12.65
CA GLY A 122 4.75 0.88 13.46
C GLY A 122 5.22 1.54 14.76
N GLU A 123 6.54 1.63 14.92
CA GLU A 123 7.18 2.25 16.09
C GLU A 123 7.63 3.70 15.85
N SER A 124 7.47 4.21 14.63
CA SER A 124 7.94 5.53 14.19
C SER A 124 6.93 6.63 14.50
N LEU A 125 6.61 6.80 15.77
CA LEU A 125 5.54 7.66 16.27
C LEU A 125 6.07 9.02 16.79
N PRO A 126 5.80 10.16 16.11
CA PRO A 126 6.36 11.47 16.49
C PRO A 126 6.06 11.92 17.92
N PHE A 127 4.93 11.47 18.47
CA PHE A 127 4.51 11.78 19.83
C PHE A 127 4.19 10.52 20.64
N GLY A 128 4.80 9.38 20.29
CA GLY A 128 4.53 8.09 20.91
C GLY A 128 3.03 7.74 20.88
N ALA A 129 2.50 7.28 22.00
CA ALA A 129 1.07 6.94 22.14
C ALA A 129 0.11 8.14 21.92
N HIS A 130 0.60 9.38 21.96
CA HIS A 130 -0.21 10.58 21.70
C HIS A 130 -0.23 11.01 20.24
N SER A 131 0.42 10.28 19.32
CA SER A 131 0.49 10.65 17.90
C SER A 131 -0.89 10.81 17.25
N PHE A 132 -1.90 10.08 17.73
CA PHE A 132 -3.28 10.12 17.25
C PHE A 132 -4.25 10.87 18.16
N LYS A 133 -3.74 11.63 19.14
CA LYS A 133 -4.57 12.25 20.19
C LYS A 133 -5.54 13.30 19.66
N ASP A 134 -5.08 14.19 18.79
CA ASP A 134 -5.86 15.27 18.19
C ASP A 134 -5.24 15.72 16.86
N SER A 135 -5.92 16.59 16.13
CA SER A 135 -5.47 17.10 14.83
C SER A 135 -4.13 17.83 14.89
N ARG A 136 -3.74 18.39 16.03
CA ARG A 136 -2.43 19.06 16.20
C ARG A 136 -1.30 18.04 16.27
N HIS A 137 -1.53 16.87 16.87
CA HIS A 137 -0.57 15.78 16.86
C HIS A 137 -0.49 15.11 15.49
N LEU A 138 -1.57 15.10 14.70
CA LEU A 138 -1.59 14.53 13.34
C LEU A 138 -1.15 15.51 12.23
N ASN A 139 -0.97 16.79 12.54
CA ASN A 139 -0.58 17.81 11.58
C ASN A 139 0.69 17.49 10.77
N PHE A 140 1.57 16.63 11.29
CA PHE A 140 2.84 16.26 10.66
C PHE A 140 2.78 14.93 9.91
N LEU A 141 1.60 14.32 9.78
CA LEU A 141 1.35 13.13 8.96
C LEU A 141 0.96 13.58 7.54
N THR A 142 1.97 13.86 6.72
CA THR A 142 1.80 14.16 5.29
C THR A 142 2.80 13.38 4.46
N SER A 143 2.53 13.25 3.17
CA SER A 143 3.43 12.58 2.23
C SER A 143 4.77 13.32 2.09
N GLU A 144 4.78 14.65 2.06
CA GLU A 144 6.00 15.46 1.93
C GLU A 144 6.90 15.33 3.15
N GLN A 145 6.31 15.27 4.33
CA GLN A 145 7.02 15.06 5.59
C GLN A 145 7.70 13.68 5.63
N ALA A 146 7.03 12.63 5.14
CA ALA A 146 7.63 11.31 5.00
C ALA A 146 8.75 11.28 3.95
N LEU A 147 8.57 11.93 2.80
CA LEU A 147 9.63 12.06 1.78
C LEU A 147 10.87 12.79 2.32
N ALA A 148 10.68 13.83 3.14
CA ALA A 148 11.77 14.53 3.80
C ALA A 148 12.49 13.64 4.84
N ASP A 149 11.75 12.81 5.60
CA ASP A 149 12.37 11.80 6.48
C ASP A 149 13.28 10.86 5.71
N PHE A 150 12.81 10.34 4.56
CA PHE A 150 13.60 9.44 3.74
C PHE A 150 14.87 10.11 3.19
N ALA A 151 14.78 11.37 2.76
CA ALA A 151 15.94 12.14 2.34
C ALA A 151 16.97 12.28 3.47
N GLU A 152 16.52 12.68 4.66
CA GLU A 152 17.38 12.84 5.83
C GLU A 152 17.99 11.52 6.31
N LEU A 153 17.24 10.42 6.23
CA LEU A 153 17.75 9.08 6.55
C LEU A 153 18.83 8.65 5.55
N ILE A 154 18.63 8.83 4.23
CA ILE A 154 19.68 8.52 3.24
C ILE A 154 20.93 9.35 3.51
N ARG A 155 20.77 10.65 3.81
CA ARG A 155 21.90 11.53 4.16
C ARG A 155 22.62 11.05 5.44
N HIS A 156 21.87 10.59 6.43
CA HIS A 156 22.41 10.01 7.65
C HIS A 156 23.23 8.75 7.35
N LEU A 157 22.67 7.80 6.59
CA LEU A 157 23.32 6.54 6.21
C LEU A 157 24.62 6.81 5.45
N LYS A 158 24.56 7.68 4.43
CA LYS A 158 25.72 8.09 3.62
C LYS A 158 26.85 8.72 4.41
N ARG A 159 26.55 9.36 5.54
CA ARG A 159 27.55 9.95 6.43
C ARG A 159 28.09 8.97 7.48
N LYS A 160 27.26 8.00 7.89
CA LYS A 160 27.56 7.14 9.05
C LYS A 160 28.16 5.80 8.65
N ILE A 161 27.86 5.29 7.47
CA ILE A 161 28.34 3.99 7.01
C ILE A 161 29.47 4.20 6.01
N PRO A 162 30.73 3.94 6.37
CA PRO A 162 31.87 4.19 5.50
C PRO A 162 31.76 3.44 4.18
N GLY A 163 31.91 4.15 3.06
CA GLY A 163 31.82 3.59 1.70
C GLY A 163 30.45 3.75 1.03
N THR A 164 29.48 4.37 1.69
CA THR A 164 28.16 4.68 1.10
C THR A 164 28.05 6.11 0.55
N GLU A 165 29.03 6.97 0.80
CA GLU A 165 29.03 8.41 0.50
C GLU A 165 28.67 8.65 -0.97
N ASN A 166 29.36 7.91 -1.84
CA ASN A 166 29.22 7.91 -3.29
C ASN A 166 28.60 6.61 -3.79
N GLN A 167 27.64 6.02 -3.08
CA GLN A 167 26.86 4.92 -3.64
C GLN A 167 25.50 5.38 -4.16
N PRO A 168 25.05 4.87 -5.31
CA PRO A 168 23.72 5.15 -5.84
C PRO A 168 22.65 4.46 -4.98
N VAL A 169 21.51 5.14 -4.83
CA VAL A 169 20.34 4.62 -4.11
C VAL A 169 19.18 4.47 -5.08
N ILE A 170 18.49 3.33 -5.08
CA ILE A 170 17.24 3.13 -5.82
C ILE A 170 16.10 3.08 -4.80
N ALA A 171 15.03 3.85 -5.03
CA ALA A 171 13.82 3.79 -4.22
C ALA A 171 12.92 2.64 -4.70
N LEU A 172 12.30 1.90 -3.79
CA LEU A 172 11.33 0.86 -4.11
C LEU A 172 10.11 1.01 -3.20
N GLY A 173 8.95 0.60 -3.70
CA GLY A 173 7.75 0.51 -2.88
C GLY A 173 6.58 -0.11 -3.63
N GLY A 174 5.66 -0.69 -2.87
CA GLY A 174 4.38 -1.22 -3.36
C GLY A 174 3.22 -0.32 -2.90
N SER A 175 2.15 -0.21 -3.68
CA SER A 175 0.96 0.57 -3.30
C SER A 175 1.28 2.05 -3.03
N TYR A 176 0.83 2.63 -1.90
CA TYR A 176 1.26 3.96 -1.46
C TYR A 176 2.79 4.06 -1.27
N GLY A 177 3.46 2.98 -0.88
CA GLY A 177 4.93 2.91 -0.90
C GLY A 177 5.50 3.10 -2.29
N GLY A 178 4.83 2.59 -3.33
CA GLY A 178 5.22 2.83 -4.72
C GLY A 178 4.96 4.28 -5.16
N MET A 179 3.87 4.89 -4.67
CA MET A 179 3.61 6.33 -4.88
C MET A 179 4.74 7.16 -4.24
N LEU A 180 5.13 6.85 -3.01
CA LEU A 180 6.26 7.46 -2.32
C LEU A 180 7.56 7.26 -3.07
N ALA A 181 7.87 6.04 -3.56
CA ALA A 181 9.09 5.77 -4.32
C ALA A 181 9.16 6.63 -5.60
N ALA A 182 8.06 6.70 -6.36
CA ALA A 182 7.96 7.54 -7.55
C ALA A 182 8.14 9.02 -7.21
N TRP A 183 7.37 9.54 -6.26
CA TRP A 183 7.43 10.94 -5.83
C TRP A 183 8.78 11.31 -5.23
N PHE A 184 9.44 10.38 -4.55
CA PHE A 184 10.76 10.58 -4.00
C PHE A 184 11.80 10.78 -5.11
N ARG A 185 11.74 9.98 -6.17
CA ARG A 185 12.56 10.20 -7.37
C ARG A 185 12.23 11.53 -8.06
N MET A 186 10.95 11.91 -8.12
CA MET A 186 10.52 13.17 -8.75
C MET A 186 11.01 14.41 -7.98
N LYS A 187 10.97 14.38 -6.64
CA LYS A 187 11.28 15.52 -5.77
C LYS A 187 12.74 15.57 -5.30
N TYR A 188 13.36 14.41 -5.11
CA TYR A 188 14.74 14.27 -4.63
C TYR A 188 15.59 13.43 -5.59
N PRO A 189 15.69 13.79 -6.90
CA PRO A 189 16.48 13.02 -7.88
C PRO A 189 17.99 13.02 -7.60
N HIS A 190 18.46 13.91 -6.71
CA HIS A 190 19.82 13.96 -6.21
C HIS A 190 20.08 12.97 -5.05
N MET A 191 19.03 12.44 -4.42
CA MET A 191 19.12 11.44 -3.36
C MET A 191 19.01 10.01 -3.90
N VAL A 192 18.14 9.79 -4.88
CA VAL A 192 17.90 8.47 -5.50
C VAL A 192 18.04 8.53 -7.02
N VAL A 193 18.70 7.52 -7.62
CA VAL A 193 19.03 7.46 -9.06
C VAL A 193 17.89 6.95 -9.93
N GLY A 194 16.92 6.29 -9.31
CA GLY A 194 15.70 5.79 -9.95
C GLY A 194 14.74 5.22 -8.91
N ALA A 195 13.56 4.82 -9.37
CA ALA A 195 12.53 4.20 -8.53
C ALA A 195 11.83 3.02 -9.23
N LEU A 196 11.53 1.97 -8.46
CA LEU A 196 10.53 0.95 -8.80
C LEU A 196 9.25 1.25 -8.01
N ALA A 197 8.22 1.71 -8.71
CA ALA A 197 6.92 2.06 -8.17
C ALA A 197 5.91 0.97 -8.56
N SER A 198 5.81 -0.07 -7.73
CA SER A 198 4.99 -1.24 -8.00
C SER A 198 3.55 -1.07 -7.53
N SER A 199 2.59 -1.33 -8.41
CA SER A 199 1.15 -1.12 -8.19
C SER A 199 0.83 0.24 -7.57
N ALA A 200 1.48 1.30 -8.05
CA ALA A 200 1.37 2.65 -7.50
C ALA A 200 0.26 3.46 -8.20
N PRO A 201 -0.89 3.74 -7.54
CA PRO A 201 -2.03 4.42 -8.15
C PRO A 201 -1.87 5.95 -8.19
N ILE A 202 -0.73 6.46 -8.72
CA ILE A 202 -0.39 7.90 -8.70
C ILE A 202 -1.37 8.81 -9.48
N TRP A 203 -2.26 8.24 -10.29
CA TRP A 203 -3.29 8.96 -11.05
C TRP A 203 -4.71 8.75 -10.51
N HIS A 204 -4.89 8.11 -9.35
CA HIS A 204 -6.23 7.90 -8.76
C HIS A 204 -6.76 9.14 -8.01
N PHE A 205 -6.67 10.30 -8.64
CA PHE A 205 -7.04 11.59 -8.05
C PHE A 205 -7.92 12.39 -9.01
N GLU A 206 -8.79 13.23 -8.44
CA GLU A 206 -9.70 14.10 -9.19
C GLU A 206 -10.49 13.35 -10.28
N ASN A 207 -10.35 13.78 -11.54
CA ASN A 207 -10.93 13.16 -12.73
C ASN A 207 -9.83 12.59 -13.65
N LEU A 208 -8.61 12.38 -13.14
CA LEU A 208 -7.50 11.81 -13.94
C LEU A 208 -7.83 10.41 -14.46
N VAL A 209 -8.66 9.67 -13.70
CA VAL A 209 -9.24 8.38 -14.08
C VAL A 209 -10.72 8.33 -13.63
N PRO A 210 -11.58 7.52 -14.26
CA PRO A 210 -12.97 7.38 -13.82
C PRO A 210 -13.07 6.76 -12.43
N CYS A 211 -13.91 7.29 -11.54
CA CYS A 211 -14.07 6.78 -10.15
C CYS A 211 -14.51 5.30 -10.08
N GLY A 212 -15.15 4.80 -11.14
CA GLY A 212 -15.65 3.42 -11.21
C GLY A 212 -14.61 2.41 -11.70
N ILE A 213 -13.42 2.84 -12.14
CA ILE A 213 -12.44 1.94 -12.75
C ILE A 213 -12.01 0.84 -11.80
N PHE A 214 -11.88 1.17 -10.51
CA PHE A 214 -11.47 0.23 -9.46
C PHE A 214 -12.48 -0.91 -9.30
N MET A 215 -13.75 -0.58 -9.03
CA MET A 215 -14.81 -1.58 -8.83
C MET A 215 -15.12 -2.37 -10.10
N LYS A 216 -14.95 -1.75 -11.27
CA LYS A 216 -15.03 -2.43 -12.57
C LYS A 216 -13.94 -3.49 -12.74
N THR A 217 -12.71 -3.21 -12.33
CA THR A 217 -11.62 -4.20 -12.36
C THR A 217 -11.89 -5.33 -11.37
N VAL A 218 -12.27 -5.04 -10.12
CA VAL A 218 -12.67 -6.08 -9.16
C VAL A 218 -13.75 -6.99 -9.76
N THR A 219 -14.76 -6.41 -10.41
CA THR A 219 -15.82 -7.18 -11.07
C THR A 219 -15.30 -8.04 -12.22
N LYS A 220 -14.35 -7.53 -13.01
CA LYS A 220 -13.70 -8.28 -14.09
C LYS A 220 -12.99 -9.51 -13.54
N ASP A 221 -12.27 -9.40 -12.42
CA ASP A 221 -11.50 -10.51 -11.84
C ASP A 221 -12.42 -11.67 -11.42
N PHE A 222 -13.53 -11.36 -10.76
CA PHE A 222 -14.54 -12.36 -10.38
C PHE A 222 -15.23 -12.98 -11.60
N ARG A 223 -15.55 -12.17 -12.62
CA ARG A 223 -16.15 -12.66 -13.87
C ARG A 223 -15.23 -13.61 -14.64
N GLU A 224 -13.93 -13.35 -14.66
CA GLU A 224 -12.93 -14.17 -15.36
C GLU A 224 -12.51 -15.41 -14.55
N SER A 225 -12.77 -15.44 -13.25
CA SER A 225 -12.38 -16.52 -12.35
C SER A 225 -13.41 -17.64 -12.20
N GLY A 226 -14.67 -17.43 -12.59
CA GLY A 226 -15.68 -18.49 -12.57
C GLY A 226 -16.99 -18.13 -13.26
N PRO A 227 -17.69 -19.12 -13.85
CA PRO A 227 -18.93 -18.87 -14.56
C PRO A 227 -20.00 -18.32 -13.61
N ASN A 228 -20.64 -17.22 -14.01
CA ASN A 228 -21.69 -16.53 -13.26
C ASN A 228 -21.31 -16.03 -11.85
N CYS A 229 -20.02 -15.97 -11.51
CA CYS A 229 -19.57 -15.60 -10.17
C CYS A 229 -19.94 -14.14 -9.84
N SER A 230 -19.61 -13.22 -10.76
CA SER A 230 -19.95 -11.80 -10.62
C SER A 230 -21.46 -11.54 -10.60
N GLU A 231 -22.23 -12.31 -11.37
CA GLU A 231 -23.69 -12.25 -11.47
C GLU A 231 -24.35 -12.72 -10.17
N THR A 232 -23.79 -13.77 -9.57
CA THR A 232 -24.24 -14.31 -8.27
C THR A 232 -23.97 -13.31 -7.15
N ILE A 233 -22.79 -12.67 -7.14
CA ILE A 233 -22.48 -11.58 -6.19
C ILE A 233 -23.44 -10.41 -6.39
N ARG A 234 -23.65 -9.93 -7.61
CA ARG A 234 -24.56 -8.82 -7.91
C ARG A 234 -25.98 -9.10 -7.42
N ARG A 235 -26.50 -10.31 -7.64
CA ARG A 235 -27.83 -10.72 -7.16
C ARG A 235 -27.93 -10.75 -5.62
N SER A 236 -26.82 -11.01 -4.93
CA SER A 236 -26.81 -11.20 -3.48
C SER A 236 -27.24 -9.95 -2.71
N TRP A 237 -26.94 -8.76 -3.21
CA TRP A 237 -27.30 -7.49 -2.55
C TRP A 237 -28.81 -7.35 -2.39
N ASP A 238 -29.56 -7.60 -3.46
CA ASP A 238 -31.02 -7.56 -3.43
C ASP A 238 -31.62 -8.68 -2.57
N ALA A 239 -30.99 -9.86 -2.55
CA ALA A 239 -31.42 -10.96 -1.68
C ALA A 239 -31.23 -10.59 -0.20
N ILE A 240 -30.09 -10.01 0.18
CA ILE A 240 -29.83 -9.51 1.53
C ILE A 240 -30.88 -8.44 1.89
N ASN A 241 -31.13 -7.48 1.00
CA ASN A 241 -32.13 -6.43 1.21
C ASN A 241 -33.55 -7.00 1.41
N ARG A 242 -33.98 -7.99 0.61
CA ARG A 242 -35.29 -8.64 0.74
C ARG A 242 -35.42 -9.45 2.02
N LEU A 243 -34.37 -10.17 2.41
CA LEU A 243 -34.34 -10.96 3.64
C LEU A 243 -34.39 -10.04 4.87
N ALA A 244 -33.60 -8.95 4.88
CA ALA A 244 -33.55 -8.00 5.98
C ALA A 244 -34.90 -7.30 6.27
N ARG A 245 -35.79 -7.19 5.27
CA ARG A 245 -37.14 -6.59 5.42
C ARG A 245 -38.17 -7.54 6.05
N LYS A 246 -37.87 -8.83 6.19
CA LYS A 246 -38.79 -9.80 6.82
C LYS A 246 -38.69 -9.71 8.34
N GLY A 247 -39.80 -9.94 9.05
CA GLY A 247 -39.86 -9.81 10.52
C GLY A 247 -38.81 -10.61 11.29
N THR A 248 -38.46 -11.82 10.85
CA THR A 248 -37.40 -12.68 11.43
C THR A 248 -36.10 -12.68 10.60
N GLY A 249 -36.01 -11.80 9.60
CA GLY A 249 -34.97 -11.83 8.57
C GLY A 249 -33.58 -11.45 9.05
N LEU A 250 -33.45 -10.46 9.94
CA LEU A 250 -32.16 -10.05 10.49
C LEU A 250 -31.53 -11.14 11.38
N HIS A 251 -32.35 -11.83 12.18
CA HIS A 251 -31.92 -12.99 12.96
C HIS A 251 -31.44 -14.11 12.03
N TRP A 252 -32.25 -14.45 11.03
CA TRP A 252 -31.89 -15.49 10.05
C TRP A 252 -30.59 -15.15 9.30
N LEU A 253 -30.39 -13.89 8.88
CA LEU A 253 -29.15 -13.44 8.23
C LEU A 253 -27.94 -13.60 9.15
N SER A 254 -28.09 -13.26 10.44
CA SER A 254 -27.04 -13.38 11.44
C SER A 254 -26.59 -14.83 11.63
N GLU A 255 -27.54 -15.77 11.68
CA GLU A 255 -27.27 -17.20 11.77
C GLU A 255 -26.69 -17.77 10.47
N ALA A 256 -27.28 -17.43 9.32
CA ALA A 256 -26.84 -17.94 8.02
C ALA A 256 -25.39 -17.55 7.69
N LEU A 257 -24.98 -16.34 8.09
CA LEU A 257 -23.62 -15.82 7.90
C LEU A 257 -22.68 -16.12 9.08
N HIS A 258 -23.16 -16.81 10.13
CA HIS A 258 -22.40 -17.14 11.33
C HIS A 258 -21.74 -15.91 11.97
N LEU A 259 -22.48 -14.80 12.11
CA LEU A 259 -21.93 -13.55 12.62
C LEU A 259 -21.69 -13.61 14.14
N CYS A 260 -20.62 -12.97 14.62
CA CYS A 260 -20.34 -12.90 16.05
C CYS A 260 -21.34 -12.02 16.81
N THR A 261 -21.84 -10.96 16.15
CA THR A 261 -22.83 -10.03 16.71
C THR A 261 -24.08 -10.06 15.82
N PRO A 262 -25.29 -10.21 16.39
CA PRO A 262 -26.52 -10.23 15.62
C PRO A 262 -26.85 -8.86 15.01
N LEU A 263 -27.41 -8.88 13.80
CA LEU A 263 -27.92 -7.68 13.12
C LEU A 263 -29.22 -7.21 13.78
N THR A 264 -29.32 -5.93 14.11
CA THR A 264 -30.48 -5.40 14.85
C THR A 264 -31.26 -4.34 14.07
N ASN A 265 -30.63 -3.68 13.11
CA ASN A 265 -31.21 -2.53 12.41
C ASN A 265 -30.66 -2.38 10.99
N SER A 266 -31.17 -1.40 10.24
CA SER A 266 -30.74 -1.13 8.86
C SER A 266 -29.29 -0.67 8.74
N GLN A 267 -28.72 -0.03 9.77
CA GLN A 267 -27.32 0.40 9.78
C GLN A 267 -26.39 -0.80 9.89
N ASP A 268 -26.77 -1.83 10.66
CA ASP A 268 -26.03 -3.10 10.71
C ASP A 268 -26.06 -3.82 9.36
N VAL A 269 -27.19 -3.76 8.64
CA VAL A 269 -27.30 -4.31 7.28
C VAL A 269 -26.39 -3.57 6.29
N GLN A 270 -26.33 -2.24 6.37
CA GLN A 270 -25.39 -1.47 5.53
C GLN A 270 -23.94 -1.82 5.87
N ARG A 271 -23.59 -1.90 7.17
CA ARG A 271 -22.24 -2.32 7.62
C ARG A 271 -21.89 -3.70 7.10
N LEU A 272 -22.83 -4.65 7.16
CA LEU A 272 -22.64 -5.99 6.60
C LEU A 272 -22.33 -5.93 5.10
N LYS A 273 -23.09 -5.15 4.33
CA LYS A 273 -22.89 -5.05 2.87
C LYS A 273 -21.57 -4.39 2.52
N ASP A 274 -21.20 -3.32 3.24
CA ASP A 274 -19.89 -2.68 3.09
C ASP A 274 -18.75 -3.67 3.38
N TRP A 275 -18.88 -4.47 4.45
CA TRP A 275 -17.91 -5.48 4.85
C TRP A 275 -17.77 -6.60 3.80
N ILE A 276 -18.89 -7.12 3.28
CA ILE A 276 -18.87 -8.11 2.18
C ILE A 276 -18.22 -7.50 0.93
N SER A 277 -18.55 -6.25 0.59
CA SER A 277 -17.96 -5.55 -0.56
C SER A 277 -16.45 -5.42 -0.41
N GLU A 278 -15.98 -5.09 0.78
CA GLU A 278 -14.56 -5.00 1.12
C GLU A 278 -13.85 -6.34 1.01
N THR A 279 -14.49 -7.46 1.38
CA THR A 279 -13.94 -8.79 1.17
C THR A 279 -13.63 -9.06 -0.30
N TRP A 280 -14.54 -8.70 -1.21
CA TRP A 280 -14.33 -8.89 -2.65
C TRP A 280 -13.19 -8.03 -3.18
N VAL A 281 -13.07 -6.79 -2.69
CA VAL A 281 -11.94 -5.90 -3.01
C VAL A 281 -10.62 -6.50 -2.53
N ASN A 282 -10.56 -6.96 -1.28
CA ASN A 282 -9.36 -7.55 -0.70
C ASN A 282 -8.93 -8.80 -1.47
N LEU A 283 -9.87 -9.68 -1.81
CA LEU A 283 -9.60 -10.87 -2.62
C LEU A 283 -9.01 -10.55 -4.00
N ALA A 284 -9.46 -9.49 -4.67
CA ALA A 284 -8.88 -9.04 -5.93
C ALA A 284 -7.44 -8.54 -5.77
N MET A 285 -7.16 -7.80 -4.71
CA MET A 285 -5.80 -7.34 -4.42
C MET A 285 -4.83 -8.50 -4.17
N VAL A 286 -5.29 -9.59 -3.55
CA VAL A 286 -4.45 -10.74 -3.17
C VAL A 286 -4.73 -12.01 -3.98
N ASP A 287 -5.19 -11.89 -5.24
CA ASP A 287 -5.43 -13.04 -6.12
C ASP A 287 -4.12 -13.65 -6.66
N TYR A 288 -3.28 -14.12 -5.75
CA TYR A 288 -1.94 -14.62 -6.05
C TYR A 288 -1.94 -16.08 -6.54
N PRO A 289 -0.94 -16.48 -7.35
CA PRO A 289 -0.87 -17.81 -7.95
C PRO A 289 -0.48 -18.93 -6.98
N TYR A 290 -0.25 -18.61 -5.71
CA TYR A 290 0.20 -19.51 -4.65
C TYR A 290 -0.42 -19.10 -3.31
N GLU A 291 -0.33 -19.99 -2.32
CA GLU A 291 -0.76 -19.71 -0.95
C GLU A 291 0.03 -18.53 -0.36
N SER A 292 -0.66 -17.60 0.29
CA SER A 292 -0.05 -16.40 0.84
C SER A 292 -0.72 -15.96 2.12
N ASP A 293 0.05 -15.32 3.00
CA ASP A 293 -0.45 -14.69 4.22
C ASP A 293 -0.05 -13.22 4.21
N PHE A 294 -0.76 -12.43 3.39
CA PHE A 294 -0.61 -10.99 3.34
C PHE A 294 -1.75 -10.31 4.12
N LEU A 295 -2.96 -10.25 3.56
CA LEU A 295 -4.10 -9.70 4.32
C LEU A 295 -4.70 -10.73 5.27
N GLN A 296 -4.79 -11.97 4.80
CA GLN A 296 -5.25 -13.16 5.51
C GLN A 296 -4.51 -14.37 4.93
N PRO A 297 -4.42 -15.50 5.66
CA PRO A 297 -4.00 -16.77 5.09
C PRO A 297 -5.00 -17.20 4.01
N LEU A 298 -4.53 -17.28 2.77
CA LEU A 298 -5.36 -17.55 1.60
C LEU A 298 -4.74 -18.61 0.68
N PRO A 299 -5.55 -19.46 0.05
CA PRO A 299 -5.07 -20.43 -0.93
C PRO A 299 -4.59 -19.74 -2.21
N ALA A 300 -3.92 -20.52 -3.08
CA ALA A 300 -3.63 -20.10 -4.45
C ALA A 300 -4.92 -19.79 -5.23
N TRP A 301 -4.92 -18.69 -6.00
CA TRP A 301 -6.06 -18.18 -6.76
C TRP A 301 -7.34 -18.09 -5.93
N PRO A 302 -7.34 -17.32 -4.83
CA PRO A 302 -8.44 -17.30 -3.89
C PRO A 302 -9.77 -16.87 -4.54
N ILE A 303 -9.77 -16.03 -5.58
CA ILE A 303 -11.01 -15.70 -6.31
C ILE A 303 -11.59 -16.94 -6.99
N LYS A 304 -10.76 -17.77 -7.64
CA LYS A 304 -11.23 -19.02 -8.25
C LYS A 304 -11.83 -19.96 -7.21
N VAL A 305 -11.25 -20.03 -6.01
CA VAL A 305 -11.77 -20.87 -4.91
C VAL A 305 -13.14 -20.38 -4.47
N VAL A 306 -13.31 -19.09 -4.17
CA VAL A 306 -14.63 -18.56 -3.75
C VAL A 306 -15.69 -18.70 -4.84
N CYS A 307 -15.30 -18.54 -6.11
CA CYS A 307 -16.22 -18.67 -7.24
C CYS A 307 -16.74 -20.11 -7.43
N GLN A 308 -16.13 -21.14 -6.83
CA GLN A 308 -16.69 -22.50 -6.83
C GLN A 308 -18.03 -22.58 -6.08
N TYR A 309 -18.21 -21.73 -5.07
CA TYR A 309 -19.46 -21.62 -4.30
C TYR A 309 -20.50 -20.71 -4.99
N LEU A 310 -20.08 -19.86 -5.92
CA LEU A 310 -20.90 -18.79 -6.51
C LEU A 310 -21.24 -19.01 -7.99
N LYS A 311 -21.30 -20.28 -8.43
CA LYS A 311 -21.49 -20.64 -9.86
C LYS A 311 -22.91 -20.54 -10.41
N ASN A 312 -23.92 -20.53 -9.54
CA ASN A 312 -25.34 -20.58 -9.95
C ASN A 312 -26.14 -19.41 -9.37
N PRO A 313 -26.47 -18.40 -10.19
CA PRO A 313 -27.28 -17.26 -9.76
C PRO A 313 -28.77 -17.62 -9.65
N ASN A 314 -29.22 -18.79 -10.13
CA ASN A 314 -30.63 -19.20 -10.16
C ASN A 314 -30.98 -20.13 -8.98
N VAL A 315 -30.64 -19.70 -7.76
CA VAL A 315 -30.98 -20.39 -6.50
C VAL A 315 -31.97 -19.58 -5.65
N SER A 316 -32.56 -20.12 -4.60
CA SER A 316 -33.38 -19.30 -3.68
C SER A 316 -32.52 -18.22 -3.00
N ASP A 317 -33.12 -17.11 -2.55
CA ASP A 317 -32.39 -16.05 -1.82
C ASP A 317 -31.69 -16.60 -0.57
N SER A 318 -32.31 -17.57 0.11
CA SER A 318 -31.72 -18.22 1.28
C SER A 318 -30.49 -19.05 0.93
N LEU A 319 -30.55 -19.85 -0.14
CA LEU A 319 -29.39 -20.62 -0.60
C LEU A 319 -28.30 -19.70 -1.16
N LEU A 320 -28.67 -18.58 -1.78
CA LEU A 320 -27.72 -17.57 -2.27
C LEU A 320 -26.88 -17.00 -1.12
N VAL A 321 -27.51 -16.58 -0.02
CA VAL A 321 -26.79 -16.06 1.15
C VAL A 321 -25.91 -17.13 1.81
N GLN A 322 -26.35 -18.38 1.85
CA GLN A 322 -25.51 -19.49 2.33
C GLN A 322 -24.28 -19.73 1.44
N ASN A 323 -24.41 -19.58 0.12
CA ASN A 323 -23.27 -19.65 -0.79
C ASN A 323 -22.30 -18.47 -0.59
N ILE A 324 -22.83 -17.27 -0.34
CA ILE A 324 -22.02 -16.09 0.03
C ILE A 324 -21.25 -16.37 1.33
N PHE A 325 -21.89 -16.97 2.35
CA PHE A 325 -21.19 -17.38 3.56
C PHE A 325 -20.02 -18.33 3.27
N GLN A 326 -20.19 -19.35 2.42
CA GLN A 326 -19.10 -20.26 2.07
C GLN A 326 -17.93 -19.52 1.41
N ALA A 327 -18.21 -18.55 0.53
CA ALA A 327 -17.19 -17.70 -0.08
C ALA A 327 -16.48 -16.81 0.96
N LEU A 328 -17.21 -16.16 1.86
CA LEU A 328 -16.65 -15.34 2.94
C LEU A 328 -15.79 -16.18 3.90
N ASN A 329 -16.21 -17.42 4.18
CA ASN A 329 -15.49 -18.34 5.06
C ASN A 329 -14.11 -18.73 4.51
N VAL A 330 -13.91 -18.72 3.18
CA VAL A 330 -12.56 -18.88 2.59
C VAL A 330 -11.65 -17.72 2.98
N TYR A 331 -12.16 -16.48 3.03
CA TYR A 331 -11.32 -15.33 3.37
C TYR A 331 -11.08 -15.20 4.89
N TYR A 332 -12.13 -15.33 5.70
CA TYR A 332 -12.06 -15.07 7.14
C TYR A 332 -11.75 -16.31 8.00
N ASN A 333 -11.79 -17.52 7.42
CA ASN A 333 -11.66 -18.76 8.18
C ASN A 333 -10.98 -19.89 7.40
N TYR A 334 -10.05 -19.56 6.50
CA TYR A 334 -9.27 -20.56 5.76
C TYR A 334 -8.55 -21.56 6.69
N SER A 335 -8.04 -21.06 7.83
CA SER A 335 -7.35 -21.84 8.85
C SER A 335 -8.27 -22.70 9.73
N GLY A 336 -9.59 -22.49 9.66
CA GLY A 336 -10.58 -23.17 10.49
C GLY A 336 -10.61 -22.74 11.96
N GLN A 337 -9.95 -21.63 12.32
CA GLN A 337 -9.83 -21.16 13.70
C GLN A 337 -10.96 -20.23 14.16
N ALA A 338 -11.61 -19.52 13.22
CA ALA A 338 -12.68 -18.59 13.53
C ALA A 338 -13.97 -19.34 13.89
N ARG A 339 -14.57 -18.96 15.02
CA ARG A 339 -15.86 -19.51 15.48
C ARG A 339 -17.08 -18.81 14.88
N CYS A 340 -16.90 -17.55 14.48
CA CYS A 340 -17.91 -16.67 13.91
C CYS A 340 -17.22 -15.56 13.10
N LEU A 341 -17.97 -14.84 12.26
CA LEU A 341 -17.46 -13.74 11.44
C LEU A 341 -17.74 -12.40 12.13
N ASN A 342 -16.68 -11.66 12.45
CA ASN A 342 -16.79 -10.33 13.07
C ASN A 342 -16.77 -9.25 12.00
N ILE A 343 -17.93 -8.68 11.69
CA ILE A 343 -18.07 -7.61 10.66
C ILE A 343 -17.51 -6.25 11.10
N SER A 344 -16.95 -6.15 12.31
CA SER A 344 -16.22 -4.97 12.78
C SER A 344 -14.73 -5.04 12.42
N GLU A 345 -14.27 -6.15 11.86
CA GLU A 345 -12.88 -6.44 11.48
C GLU A 345 -12.79 -6.71 9.97
N THR A 346 -11.78 -6.16 9.30
CA THR A 346 -11.68 -6.26 7.84
C THR A 346 -10.27 -6.59 7.30
N ALA A 347 -9.20 -6.09 7.93
CA ALA A 347 -7.81 -6.20 7.44
C ALA A 347 -6.79 -6.62 8.52
N THR A 348 -5.53 -6.81 8.13
CA THR A 348 -4.42 -7.17 9.03
C THR A 348 -4.03 -6.04 9.98
N SER A 349 -3.72 -6.36 11.24
CA SER A 349 -3.27 -5.39 12.25
C SER A 349 -1.91 -4.77 11.96
N SER A 350 -1.17 -5.33 11.00
CA SER A 350 0.12 -4.78 10.54
C SER A 350 -0.04 -3.46 9.78
N LEU A 351 -1.25 -3.11 9.32
CA LEU A 351 -1.56 -1.85 8.65
C LEU A 351 -2.13 -0.82 9.65
N GLY A 352 -1.71 0.44 9.51
CA GLY A 352 -2.06 1.54 10.41
C GLY A 352 -3.35 2.27 10.02
N ALA A 353 -4.51 1.67 10.35
CA ALA A 353 -5.85 2.17 10.03
C ALA A 353 -6.07 3.67 10.31
N LEU A 354 -5.71 4.13 11.52
CA LEU A 354 -5.94 5.52 11.94
C LEU A 354 -5.08 6.51 11.15
N GLY A 355 -3.82 6.15 10.87
CA GLY A 355 -2.92 6.99 10.07
C GLY A 355 -3.43 7.12 8.65
N TRP A 356 -3.81 6.00 8.03
CA TRP A 356 -4.32 6.00 6.67
C TRP A 356 -5.64 6.77 6.54
N SER A 357 -6.55 6.60 7.50
CA SER A 357 -7.80 7.36 7.56
C SER A 357 -7.55 8.87 7.62
N TYR A 358 -6.59 9.33 8.42
CA TYR A 358 -6.22 10.75 8.45
C TYR A 358 -5.60 11.22 7.11
N GLN A 359 -4.72 10.42 6.50
CA GLN A 359 -4.14 10.75 5.20
C GLN A 359 -5.20 10.83 4.09
N ALA A 360 -6.16 9.91 4.05
CA ALA A 360 -7.29 9.94 3.12
C ALA A 360 -8.19 11.18 3.33
N CYS A 361 -8.31 11.63 4.58
CA CYS A 361 -9.06 12.84 4.93
C CYS A 361 -8.32 14.16 4.71
N THR A 362 -7.07 14.13 4.24
CA THR A 362 -6.24 15.32 4.00
C THR A 362 -5.70 15.36 2.58
N GLU A 363 -4.81 14.45 2.21
CA GLU A 363 -4.09 14.44 0.94
C GLU A 363 -4.53 13.31 0.00
N MET A 364 -4.70 12.09 0.51
CA MET A 364 -5.02 10.89 -0.28
C MET A 364 -6.51 10.79 -0.64
N VAL A 365 -7.05 11.88 -1.17
CA VAL A 365 -8.47 12.04 -1.51
C VAL A 365 -8.77 11.38 -2.86
N MET A 366 -8.97 10.07 -2.83
CA MET A 366 -9.14 9.22 -4.01
C MET A 366 -10.62 8.95 -4.31
N PRO A 367 -11.18 9.41 -5.45
CA PRO A 367 -12.59 9.23 -5.77
C PRO A 367 -12.94 7.79 -6.17
N PHE A 368 -13.82 7.14 -5.41
CA PHE A 368 -14.37 5.82 -5.73
C PHE A 368 -15.88 5.87 -5.93
N CYS A 369 -16.38 5.11 -6.90
CA CYS A 369 -17.82 4.93 -7.11
C CYS A 369 -18.12 3.54 -7.67
N SER A 370 -19.38 3.14 -7.55
CA SER A 370 -19.97 1.95 -8.20
C SER A 370 -21.30 2.35 -8.85
N ASN A 371 -21.66 1.72 -9.97
CA ASN A 371 -22.88 2.04 -10.72
C ASN A 371 -23.83 0.85 -10.87
N GLY A 372 -23.44 -0.36 -10.48
CA GLY A 372 -24.24 -1.59 -10.61
C GLY A 372 -24.52 -2.04 -12.05
N ILE A 373 -23.93 -1.39 -13.04
CA ILE A 373 -24.02 -1.71 -14.47
C ILE A 373 -22.69 -2.31 -14.94
N ASP A 374 -21.61 -1.53 -14.85
CA ASP A 374 -20.25 -1.93 -15.20
C ASP A 374 -19.59 -2.80 -14.12
N ASP A 375 -20.10 -2.73 -12.89
CA ASP A 375 -19.60 -3.45 -11.73
C ASP A 375 -20.69 -4.31 -11.04
N MET A 376 -20.27 -5.25 -10.19
CA MET A 376 -21.15 -6.18 -9.49
C MET A 376 -21.69 -5.64 -8.16
N PHE A 377 -21.48 -4.36 -7.83
CA PHE A 377 -21.86 -3.77 -6.55
C PHE A 377 -23.18 -2.98 -6.66
N GLU A 378 -23.73 -2.54 -5.53
CA GLU A 378 -24.82 -1.57 -5.57
C GLU A 378 -24.31 -0.19 -6.01
N PRO A 379 -25.16 0.62 -6.66
CA PRO A 379 -24.77 1.98 -7.04
C PRO A 379 -24.42 2.84 -5.83
N ASN A 380 -23.24 3.45 -5.86
CA ASN A 380 -22.77 4.42 -4.88
C ASN A 380 -21.98 5.53 -5.59
N SER A 381 -22.48 6.75 -5.55
CA SER A 381 -21.84 7.92 -6.17
C SER A 381 -20.77 8.52 -5.26
N TRP A 382 -19.68 8.99 -5.86
CA TRP A 382 -18.69 9.79 -5.15
C TRP A 382 -19.27 11.17 -4.77
N ASP A 383 -19.43 11.43 -3.47
CA ASP A 383 -19.82 12.73 -2.93
C ASP A 383 -18.69 13.33 -2.07
N LEU A 384 -17.97 14.30 -2.65
CA LEU A 384 -16.89 15.00 -1.97
C LEU A 384 -17.38 15.82 -0.76
N LYS A 385 -18.61 16.33 -0.79
CA LYS A 385 -19.15 17.14 0.31
C LYS A 385 -19.44 16.25 1.51
N GLU A 386 -20.11 15.11 1.30
CA GLU A 386 -20.35 14.12 2.35
C GLU A 386 -19.03 13.64 2.95
N PHE A 387 -18.09 13.22 2.09
CA PHE A 387 -16.75 12.81 2.51
C PHE A 387 -16.03 13.90 3.33
N SER A 388 -16.10 15.16 2.89
CA SER A 388 -15.49 16.27 3.62
C SER A 388 -16.14 16.52 4.98
N ASP A 389 -17.46 16.37 5.10
CA ASP A 389 -18.17 16.57 6.36
C ASP A 389 -17.88 15.42 7.35
N ASP A 390 -17.69 14.19 6.86
CA ASP A 390 -17.22 13.05 7.66
C ASP A 390 -15.80 13.22 8.17
N CYS A 391 -14.87 13.63 7.31
CA CYS A 391 -13.49 13.93 7.71
C CYS A 391 -13.43 15.03 8.78
N PHE A 392 -14.28 16.05 8.66
CA PHE A 392 -14.35 17.11 9.67
C PHE A 392 -14.90 16.59 11.01
N ARG A 393 -15.92 15.72 10.99
CA ARG A 393 -16.44 15.08 12.21
C ARG A 393 -15.41 14.20 12.90
N GLN A 394 -14.66 13.40 12.15
CA GLN A 394 -13.73 12.42 12.70
C GLN A 394 -12.41 13.05 13.17
N TRP A 395 -11.84 13.94 12.35
CA TRP A 395 -10.46 14.41 12.51
C TRP A 395 -10.36 15.92 12.72
N GLY A 396 -11.45 16.68 12.57
CA GLY A 396 -11.43 18.14 12.64
C GLY A 396 -10.68 18.81 11.48
N VAL A 397 -10.49 18.10 10.37
CA VAL A 397 -9.83 18.59 9.15
C VAL A 397 -10.72 18.41 7.94
N ARG A 398 -10.45 19.15 6.87
CA ARG A 398 -11.14 18.98 5.58
C ARG A 398 -10.14 18.56 4.50
N PRO A 399 -10.54 17.65 3.60
CA PRO A 399 -9.70 17.17 2.51
C PRO A 399 -9.31 18.30 1.55
N ARG A 400 -8.10 18.21 0.99
CA ARG A 400 -7.60 19.08 -0.09
C ARG A 400 -7.46 18.26 -1.38
N PRO A 401 -8.56 18.02 -2.12
CA PRO A 401 -8.57 17.05 -3.24
C PRO A 401 -7.62 17.38 -4.39
N TYR A 402 -7.24 18.65 -4.54
CA TYR A 402 -6.34 19.14 -5.60
C TYR A 402 -4.87 19.19 -5.18
N TRP A 403 -4.55 18.83 -3.93
CA TRP A 403 -3.21 19.05 -3.38
C TRP A 403 -2.18 18.09 -3.96
N ILE A 404 -2.48 16.79 -4.01
CA ILE A 404 -1.57 15.77 -4.56
C ILE A 404 -1.21 16.06 -6.01
N THR A 405 -2.18 16.45 -6.84
CA THR A 405 -1.93 16.78 -8.25
C THR A 405 -1.17 18.09 -8.43
N THR A 406 -1.36 19.06 -7.53
CA THR A 406 -0.54 20.30 -7.48
C THR A 406 0.91 19.99 -7.10
N VAL A 407 1.13 19.16 -6.08
CA VAL A 407 2.47 18.85 -5.58
C VAL A 407 3.21 17.92 -6.52
N TYR A 408 2.57 16.86 -7.01
CA TYR A 408 3.23 15.77 -7.74
C TYR A 408 2.94 15.74 -9.25
N GLY A 409 2.13 16.67 -9.75
CA GLY A 409 1.98 16.94 -11.19
C GLY A 409 0.94 16.09 -11.93
N GLY A 410 0.29 15.13 -11.27
CA GLY A 410 -0.73 14.27 -11.89
C GLY A 410 -0.18 13.53 -13.12
N LYS A 411 -0.77 13.73 -14.30
CA LYS A 411 -0.31 13.13 -15.56
C LYS A 411 0.88 13.87 -16.20
N ASN A 412 1.21 15.08 -15.76
CA ASN A 412 2.24 15.93 -16.35
C ASN A 412 3.63 15.64 -15.78
N ILE A 413 4.07 14.37 -15.88
CA ILE A 413 5.31 13.87 -15.26
C ILE A 413 6.45 13.62 -16.26
N SER A 414 6.29 13.98 -17.53
CA SER A 414 7.22 13.65 -18.63
C SER A 414 8.63 14.24 -18.48
N SER A 415 8.83 15.26 -17.64
CA SER A 415 10.15 15.83 -17.34
C SER A 415 10.98 14.97 -16.37
N HIS A 416 10.35 14.03 -15.67
CA HIS A 416 11.03 13.12 -14.75
C HIS A 416 11.68 11.94 -15.49
N THR A 417 12.55 11.21 -14.81
CA THR A 417 13.34 10.14 -15.40
C THR A 417 13.57 8.98 -14.43
N ASN A 418 13.85 7.80 -14.99
CA ASN A 418 14.25 6.58 -14.27
C ASN A 418 13.21 6.11 -13.26
N ILE A 419 11.95 6.00 -13.67
CA ILE A 419 10.88 5.41 -12.85
C ILE A 419 10.26 4.26 -13.63
N ILE A 420 10.19 3.11 -12.98
CA ILE A 420 9.52 1.92 -13.48
C ILE A 420 8.18 1.84 -12.76
N PHE A 421 7.09 1.83 -13.50
CA PHE A 421 5.74 1.64 -12.99
C PHE A 421 5.26 0.24 -13.34
N SER A 422 5.38 -0.72 -12.41
CA SER A 422 4.83 -2.06 -12.59
C SER A 422 3.38 -2.11 -12.10
N ASN A 423 2.51 -2.84 -12.80
CA ASN A 423 1.11 -3.03 -12.41
C ASN A 423 0.64 -4.45 -12.75
N GLY A 424 -0.01 -5.11 -11.80
CA GLY A 424 -0.73 -6.35 -12.04
C GLY A 424 -1.99 -6.14 -12.90
N GLU A 425 -2.27 -7.04 -13.83
CA GLU A 425 -3.52 -6.99 -14.62
C GLU A 425 -4.79 -7.27 -13.79
N LEU A 426 -4.67 -8.08 -12.73
CA LEU A 426 -5.75 -8.41 -11.79
C LEU A 426 -5.83 -7.40 -10.62
N ASP A 427 -4.92 -6.43 -10.59
CA ASP A 427 -4.89 -5.46 -9.51
C ASP A 427 -5.92 -4.34 -9.78
N PRO A 428 -6.94 -4.14 -8.94
CA PRO A 428 -7.90 -3.06 -9.13
C PRO A 428 -7.25 -1.67 -9.02
N TRP A 429 -6.10 -1.54 -8.35
CA TRP A 429 -5.33 -0.29 -8.30
C TRP A 429 -4.65 0.08 -9.62
N SER A 430 -4.46 -0.88 -10.53
CA SER A 430 -3.84 -0.64 -11.85
C SER A 430 -4.60 0.40 -12.69
N GLY A 431 -5.91 0.53 -12.46
CA GLY A 431 -6.75 1.54 -13.11
C GLY A 431 -6.39 2.98 -12.75
N GLY A 432 -5.76 3.19 -11.58
CA GLY A 432 -5.20 4.47 -11.14
C GLY A 432 -3.69 4.61 -11.37
N GLY A 433 -3.04 3.59 -11.95
CA GLY A 433 -1.59 3.56 -12.17
C GLY A 433 -1.16 4.00 -13.56
N VAL A 434 0.16 3.97 -13.80
CA VAL A 434 0.76 4.20 -15.12
C VAL A 434 0.94 2.87 -15.84
N THR A 435 0.11 2.61 -16.85
CA THR A 435 0.08 1.33 -17.60
C THR A 435 0.68 1.43 -19.01
N LYS A 436 1.21 2.60 -19.38
CA LYS A 436 1.92 2.84 -20.65
C LYS A 436 3.14 3.70 -20.41
N ASN A 437 4.19 3.49 -21.20
CA ASN A 437 5.38 4.34 -21.15
C ASN A 437 5.00 5.82 -21.35
N VAL A 438 5.50 6.68 -20.48
CA VAL A 438 5.37 8.14 -20.60
C VAL A 438 6.56 8.70 -21.39
N THR A 439 7.75 8.15 -21.17
CA THR A 439 8.99 8.44 -21.90
C THR A 439 9.85 7.17 -21.97
N ASP A 440 11.03 7.24 -22.60
CA ASP A 440 11.99 6.12 -22.65
C ASP A 440 12.54 5.72 -21.26
N THR A 441 12.39 6.57 -20.25
CA THR A 441 12.89 6.32 -18.87
C THR A 441 11.80 6.34 -17.81
N LEU A 442 10.56 6.67 -18.20
CA LEU A 442 9.34 6.52 -17.39
C LEU A 442 8.52 5.40 -18.01
N VAL A 443 8.86 4.18 -17.63
CA VAL A 443 8.42 2.96 -18.30
C VAL A 443 7.32 2.28 -17.49
N ALA A 444 6.38 1.65 -18.19
CA ALA A 444 5.31 0.86 -17.58
C ALA A 444 5.53 -0.63 -17.87
N ILE A 445 5.34 -1.47 -16.85
CA ILE A 445 5.40 -2.93 -16.95
C ILE A 445 4.06 -3.49 -16.47
N VAL A 446 3.24 -3.97 -17.39
CA VAL A 446 1.99 -4.65 -17.04
C VAL A 446 2.28 -6.14 -16.89
N ILE A 447 1.81 -6.74 -15.79
CA ILE A 447 2.06 -8.14 -15.43
C ILE A 447 0.74 -8.92 -15.60
N PRO A 448 0.55 -9.63 -16.74
CA PRO A 448 -0.64 -10.45 -16.92
C PRO A 448 -0.75 -11.49 -15.81
N LYS A 449 -1.98 -11.63 -15.28
CA LYS A 449 -2.30 -12.47 -14.11
C LYS A 449 -1.58 -12.08 -12.81
N GLY A 450 -0.92 -10.93 -12.75
CA GLY A 450 -0.42 -10.37 -11.51
C GLY A 450 -1.54 -9.65 -10.76
N ALA A 451 -1.69 -9.93 -9.46
CA ALA A 451 -2.49 -9.11 -8.56
C ALA A 451 -1.63 -7.97 -7.97
N HIS A 452 -1.98 -7.46 -6.79
CA HIS A 452 -1.32 -6.28 -6.21
C HIS A 452 0.17 -6.52 -5.94
N HIS A 453 1.03 -5.77 -6.63
CA HIS A 453 2.51 -5.78 -6.56
C HIS A 453 3.15 -7.17 -6.44
N LEU A 454 2.70 -8.13 -7.25
CA LEU A 454 3.23 -9.51 -7.25
C LEU A 454 4.75 -9.56 -7.54
N ASP A 455 5.25 -8.64 -8.36
CA ASP A 455 6.67 -8.44 -8.67
C ASP A 455 7.54 -8.22 -7.43
N LEU A 456 7.03 -7.57 -6.39
CA LEU A 456 7.79 -7.35 -5.15
C LEU A 456 7.88 -8.57 -4.23
N ARG A 457 7.02 -9.57 -4.41
CA ARG A 457 7.06 -10.80 -3.60
C ARG A 457 8.31 -11.62 -3.89
N ALA A 458 8.66 -12.52 -2.97
CA ALA A 458 9.77 -13.45 -3.17
C ALA A 458 9.55 -14.33 -4.40
N ASN A 459 10.64 -14.75 -5.04
CA ASN A 459 10.60 -15.78 -6.07
C ASN A 459 10.05 -17.10 -5.51
N THR A 460 9.16 -17.73 -6.26
CA THR A 460 8.62 -19.07 -5.95
C THR A 460 8.56 -19.94 -7.20
N ALA A 461 8.48 -21.26 -7.01
CA ALA A 461 8.29 -22.20 -8.12
C ALA A 461 6.92 -22.05 -8.82
N PHE A 462 5.99 -21.33 -8.21
CA PHE A 462 4.63 -21.13 -8.72
C PHE A 462 4.45 -19.78 -9.42
N ASP A 463 5.52 -18.98 -9.53
CA ASP A 463 5.48 -17.71 -10.23
C ASP A 463 5.15 -17.91 -11.72
N PRO A 464 4.13 -17.20 -12.24
CA PRO A 464 3.88 -17.16 -13.68
C PRO A 464 5.10 -16.61 -14.41
N THR A 465 5.37 -17.10 -15.63
CA THR A 465 6.46 -16.59 -16.47
C THR A 465 6.38 -15.08 -16.66
N THR A 466 5.17 -14.51 -16.64
CA THR A 466 4.94 -13.06 -16.78
C THR A 466 5.57 -12.25 -15.65
N VAL A 467 5.49 -12.67 -14.39
CA VAL A 467 6.15 -11.94 -13.29
C VAL A 467 7.67 -12.13 -13.32
N LEU A 468 8.15 -13.32 -13.68
CA LEU A 468 9.60 -13.56 -13.82
C LEU A 468 10.22 -12.67 -14.92
N LEU A 469 9.52 -12.47 -16.03
CA LEU A 469 9.91 -11.54 -17.10
C LEU A 469 9.87 -10.08 -16.63
N ALA A 470 8.84 -9.69 -15.88
CA ALA A 470 8.73 -8.35 -15.31
C ALA A 470 9.91 -8.04 -14.36
N ARG A 471 10.17 -8.91 -13.38
CA ARG A 471 11.31 -8.83 -12.46
C ARG A 471 12.65 -8.73 -13.19
N SER A 472 12.84 -9.54 -14.23
CA SER A 472 14.05 -9.50 -15.06
C SER A 472 14.23 -8.15 -15.77
N LEU A 473 13.13 -7.56 -16.23
CA LEU A 473 13.13 -6.25 -16.88
C LEU A 473 13.35 -5.11 -15.88
N GLU A 474 12.78 -5.21 -14.68
CA GLU A 474 13.01 -4.29 -13.57
C GLU A 474 14.49 -4.25 -13.18
N VAL A 475 15.11 -5.42 -12.95
CA VAL A 475 16.54 -5.53 -12.66
C VAL A 475 17.39 -4.92 -13.78
N ARG A 476 17.01 -5.14 -15.04
CA ARG A 476 17.71 -4.54 -16.19
C ARG A 476 17.69 -3.01 -16.14
N TYR A 477 16.52 -2.41 -15.89
CA TYR A 477 16.41 -0.95 -15.75
C TYR A 477 17.15 -0.42 -14.52
N MET A 478 17.07 -1.12 -13.39
CA MET A 478 17.84 -0.79 -12.18
C MET A 478 19.35 -0.77 -12.47
N LYS A 479 19.89 -1.84 -13.07
CA LYS A 479 21.29 -1.92 -13.49
C LYS A 479 21.69 -0.82 -14.45
N HIS A 480 20.82 -0.48 -15.40
CA HIS A 480 21.08 0.62 -16.33
C HIS A 480 21.19 1.96 -15.61
N GLY A 481 20.29 2.25 -14.66
CA GLY A 481 20.34 3.43 -13.81
C GLY A 481 21.63 3.51 -12.98
N LEU A 482 22.00 2.40 -12.32
CA LEU A 482 23.25 2.29 -11.54
C LEU A 482 24.50 2.53 -12.40
N HIS A 483 24.54 1.95 -13.60
CA HIS A 483 25.67 2.10 -14.52
C HIS A 483 25.82 3.54 -15.04
N ASN A 484 24.72 4.17 -15.45
CA ASN A 484 24.74 5.57 -15.90
C ASN A 484 25.21 6.51 -14.80
N TRP A 485 24.79 6.27 -13.55
CA TRP A 485 25.24 7.03 -12.40
C TRP A 485 26.75 6.89 -12.16
N SER A 486 27.27 5.65 -12.17
CA SER A 486 28.70 5.38 -12.00
C SER A 486 29.56 6.06 -13.07
N ARG A 487 29.10 6.05 -14.33
CA ARG A 487 29.75 6.76 -15.44
C ARG A 487 29.75 8.28 -15.24
N ALA A 488 28.62 8.86 -14.84
CA ALA A 488 28.52 10.29 -14.56
C ALA A 488 29.44 10.72 -13.42
N LEU A 489 29.50 9.94 -12.33
CA LEU A 489 30.40 10.19 -11.21
C LEU A 489 31.88 10.15 -11.63
N THR A 490 32.25 9.14 -12.42
CA THR A 490 33.63 9.01 -12.93
C THR A 490 34.00 10.19 -13.83
N ALA A 491 33.08 10.63 -14.69
CA ALA A 491 33.28 11.79 -15.54
C ALA A 491 33.42 13.09 -14.74
N PHE A 492 32.66 13.25 -13.64
CA PHE A 492 32.78 14.38 -12.73
C PHE A 492 34.15 14.44 -12.06
N HIS A 493 34.60 13.34 -11.45
CA HIS A 493 35.93 13.29 -10.81
C HIS A 493 37.07 13.56 -11.78
N LYS A 494 36.99 13.06 -13.03
CA LYS A 494 37.97 13.38 -14.08
C LYS A 494 38.01 14.86 -14.42
N ARG A 495 36.86 15.55 -14.43
CA ARG A 495 36.81 17.00 -14.69
C ARG A 495 37.40 17.79 -13.53
N GLU A 496 37.10 17.42 -12.29
CA GLU A 496 37.69 18.07 -11.10
C GLU A 496 39.21 17.88 -11.05
N SER A 497 39.72 16.68 -11.31
CA SER A 497 41.18 16.45 -11.34
C SER A 497 41.86 17.27 -12.45
N HIS A 498 41.22 17.44 -13.61
CA HIS A 498 41.72 18.35 -14.65
C HIS A 498 41.68 19.82 -14.21
N PHE A 499 40.62 20.29 -13.54
CA PHE A 499 40.53 21.66 -13.02
C PHE A 499 41.59 21.96 -11.95
N LEU A 500 41.86 21.02 -11.04
CA LEU A 500 42.89 21.16 -10.01
C LEU A 500 44.30 21.24 -10.64
N CYS A 501 44.61 20.38 -11.63
CA CYS A 501 45.87 20.48 -12.40
C CYS A 501 46.01 21.82 -13.15
N PHE A 502 44.91 22.42 -13.61
CA PHE A 502 44.92 23.74 -14.26
C PHE A 502 45.05 24.90 -13.27
N SER A 503 44.70 24.70 -11.98
CA SER A 503 44.91 25.70 -10.93
C SER A 503 46.34 25.69 -10.39
N GLU A 504 46.97 24.52 -10.25
CA GLU A 504 48.38 24.40 -9.81
C GLU A 504 49.38 24.85 -10.88
N SER A 505 48.96 24.94 -12.15
CA SER A 505 49.79 25.45 -13.26
C SER A 505 49.68 26.95 -13.49
N ARG A 506 48.92 27.69 -12.66
CA ARG A 506 48.82 29.16 -12.72
C ARG A 506 49.55 29.91 -11.58
N ASP A 507 50.31 29.21 -10.76
CA ASP A 507 51.21 29.83 -9.76
C ASP A 507 52.68 29.84 -10.23
N PHE A 508 52.93 30.38 -11.43
CA PHE A 508 54.28 30.74 -11.85
C PHE A 508 54.35 32.17 -12.45
N SER A 509 55.16 32.99 -11.76
CA SER A 509 55.78 34.27 -12.14
C SER A 509 54.88 35.47 -12.44
N TRP A 510 54.65 36.28 -11.40
CA TRP A 510 54.87 37.73 -11.49
C TRP A 510 56.13 38.06 -10.70
N PHE A 511 57.24 38.34 -11.41
CA PHE A 511 58.38 39.12 -10.93
C PHE A 511 58.90 39.96 -12.09
#